data_AF-A0ABD1QCK3-F1
#
_entry.id   AF-A0ABD1QCK3-F1
#
_cell.length_a   1.000
_cell.length_b   1.000
_cell.length_c   1.000
_cell.angle_alpha   90.00
_cell.angle_beta   90.00
_cell.angle_gamma   90.00
#
_symmetry.space_group_name_H-M   'P 1'
#
loop_
_entity.id
_entity.type
_entity.pdbx_description
1 polymer ?
#
loop_
_entity_poly.entity_id
_entity_poly.type
_entity_poly.pdbx_seq_one_letter_code
_entity_poly.pdbx_strand_id
1 'polypeptide(L)'
;MIFSLLLSVTLGYLLFSSSLKFKKFTPPSCPAIGCLISFYKNRYLLLDWYTQLLSKSKTQTIVVQRFGAPRTVVTANPNNVEYILKTNFENFPKGKPFTDLLGDFLGVGIFNVDGEKWSLQRKLASHDCSAKSLREFVVKILEDEVEIKWIGKKCFMLEALPTQLPSTYLL
;
A
#
# COMPACT_ATOMS: atom_id res chain seq x y z
N MET A 1 42.87 -19.56 29.53
CA MET A 1 41.53 -19.70 28.94
C MET A 1 40.63 -18.47 29.17
N ILE A 2 40.48 -17.97 30.41
CA ILE A 2 39.62 -16.82 30.72
C ILE A 2 40.03 -15.53 29.99
N PHE A 3 41.33 -15.19 29.96
CA PHE A 3 41.82 -14.02 29.22
C PHE A 3 41.53 -14.09 27.71
N SER A 4 41.62 -15.28 27.12
CA SER A 4 41.30 -15.50 25.69
C SER A 4 39.80 -15.32 25.41
N LEU A 5 38.92 -15.68 26.35
CA LEU A 5 37.48 -15.48 26.24
C LEU A 5 37.10 -14.00 26.42
N LEU A 6 37.76 -13.30 27.35
CA LEU A 6 37.54 -11.86 27.52
C LEU A 6 38.02 -11.07 26.29
N LEU A 7 39.15 -11.48 25.69
CA LEU A 7 39.67 -10.85 24.48
C LEU A 7 38.76 -11.11 23.27
N SER A 8 38.18 -12.32 23.13
CA SER A 8 37.25 -12.62 22.04
C SER A 8 35.89 -11.91 22.20
N VAL A 9 35.39 -11.78 23.43
CA VAL A 9 34.14 -11.04 23.72
C VAL A 9 34.34 -9.54 23.49
N THR A 10 35.46 -8.97 23.92
CA THR A 10 35.77 -7.55 23.69
C THR A 10 36.05 -7.26 22.23
N LEU A 11 36.78 -8.13 21.51
CA LEU A 11 36.98 -7.99 20.07
C LEU A 11 35.66 -8.15 19.31
N GLY A 12 34.82 -9.11 19.70
CA GLY A 12 33.47 -9.28 19.17
C GLY A 12 32.58 -8.05 19.42
N TYR A 13 32.64 -7.47 20.62
CA TYR A 13 31.94 -6.23 20.97
C TYR A 13 32.48 -5.04 20.17
N LEU A 14 33.80 -4.93 19.97
CA LEU A 14 34.41 -3.86 19.18
C LEU A 14 34.07 -3.98 17.69
N LEU A 15 34.10 -5.19 17.13
CA LEU A 15 33.68 -5.48 15.75
C LEU A 15 32.16 -5.25 15.56
N PHE A 16 31.35 -5.60 16.56
CA PHE A 16 29.92 -5.29 16.57
C PHE A 16 29.68 -3.78 16.66
N SER A 17 30.39 -3.08 17.55
CA SER A 17 30.27 -1.63 17.73
C SER A 17 30.77 -0.82 16.52
N SER A 18 31.76 -1.32 15.79
CA SER A 18 32.27 -0.69 14.57
C SER A 18 31.30 -0.89 13.41
N SER A 19 30.65 -2.05 13.31
CA SER A 19 29.54 -2.31 12.38
C SER A 19 28.34 -1.39 12.62
N LEU A 20 28.14 -0.92 13.87
CA LEU A 20 27.05 -0.02 14.25
C LEU A 20 27.29 1.47 13.93
N LYS A 21 28.46 1.86 13.39
CA LYS A 21 28.73 3.26 12.98
C LYS A 21 28.17 3.59 11.59
N PHE A 22 26.87 3.37 11.37
CA PHE A 22 26.19 3.92 10.19
C PHE A 22 25.80 5.38 10.42
N LYS A 23 26.77 6.29 10.33
CA LYS A 23 26.49 7.72 10.16
C LYS A 23 26.02 7.97 8.73
N LYS A 24 24.72 7.98 8.50
CA LYS A 24 24.02 8.74 7.44
C LYS A 24 22.53 8.81 7.79
N PHE A 25 22.06 10.02 8.13
CA PHE A 25 20.64 10.43 8.28
C PHE A 25 19.67 9.30 8.65
N THR A 26 19.85 8.74 9.83
CA THR A 26 19.03 7.65 10.38
C THR A 26 18.16 8.23 11.51
N PRO A 27 16.86 7.88 11.61
CA PRO A 27 16.03 8.24 12.76
C PRO A 27 16.69 7.81 14.09
N PRO A 28 16.35 8.44 15.23
CA PRO A 28 16.91 8.10 16.53
C PRO A 28 16.77 6.59 16.75
N SER A 29 17.91 5.91 16.73
CA SER A 29 18.01 4.45 16.70
C SER A 29 18.83 4.02 17.91
N CYS A 30 18.26 3.13 18.73
CA CYS A 30 19.00 2.52 19.82
C CYS A 30 19.97 1.47 19.24
N PRO A 31 21.21 1.34 19.73
CA PRO A 31 22.25 0.49 19.12
C PRO A 31 21.86 -0.99 18.92
N ALA A 32 20.99 -1.54 19.77
CA ALA A 32 20.55 -2.94 19.68
C ALA A 32 19.20 -3.13 18.95
N ILE A 33 18.29 -2.15 19.07
CA ILE A 33 16.88 -2.27 18.63
C ILE A 33 16.65 -1.53 17.29
N GLY A 34 17.60 -0.69 16.88
CA GLY A 34 17.45 0.20 15.72
C GLY A 34 16.35 1.24 15.96
N CYS A 35 15.64 1.60 14.90
CA CYS A 35 14.49 2.51 14.96
C CYS A 35 13.16 1.82 15.29
N LEU A 36 13.18 0.55 15.72
CA LEU A 36 11.98 -0.27 15.92
C LEU A 36 11.00 0.34 16.94
N ILE A 37 11.51 0.88 18.05
CA ILE A 37 10.69 1.55 19.07
C ILE A 37 9.99 2.79 18.48
N SER A 38 10.75 3.62 17.77
CA SER A 38 10.24 4.83 17.11
C SER A 38 9.21 4.50 16.03
N PHE A 39 9.42 3.39 15.30
CA PHE A 39 8.49 2.88 14.30
C PHE A 39 7.15 2.46 14.92
N TYR A 40 7.18 1.67 16.00
CA TYR A 40 5.95 1.22 16.66
C TYR A 40 5.18 2.37 17.33
N LYS A 41 5.86 3.37 17.89
CA LYS A 41 5.21 4.55 18.48
C LYS A 41 4.43 5.36 17.44
N ASN A 42 4.93 5.45 16.20
CA ASN A 42 4.33 6.24 15.13
C ASN A 42 3.51 5.38 14.14
N ARG A 43 3.13 4.15 14.50
CA ARG A 43 2.46 3.19 13.60
C ARG A 43 1.18 3.72 12.94
N TYR A 44 0.43 4.57 13.64
CA TYR A 44 -0.82 5.17 13.13
C TYR A 44 -0.58 6.34 12.17
N LEU A 45 0.58 6.99 12.24
CA LEU A 45 0.97 8.17 11.44
C LEU A 45 2.34 7.96 10.78
N LEU A 46 2.53 6.76 10.24
CA LEU A 46 3.82 6.27 9.79
C LEU A 46 4.33 7.03 8.56
N LEU A 47 3.41 7.42 7.65
CA LEU A 47 3.71 8.28 6.50
C LEU A 47 4.19 9.66 6.94
N ASP A 48 3.47 10.31 7.86
CA ASP A 48 3.86 11.63 8.38
C ASP A 48 5.22 11.57 9.07
N TRP A 49 5.47 10.50 9.83
CA TRP A 49 6.76 10.27 10.47
C TRP A 49 7.89 10.15 9.44
N TYR A 50 7.70 9.40 8.36
CA TYR A 50 8.70 9.34 7.29
C TYR A 50 8.88 10.68 6.58
N THR A 51 7.81 11.39 6.28
CA THR A 51 7.87 12.72 5.65
C THR A 51 8.66 13.70 6.50
N GLN A 52 8.45 13.71 7.82
CA GLN A 52 9.22 14.53 8.75
C GLN A 52 10.71 14.17 8.82
N LEU A 53 11.04 12.88 8.68
CA LEU A 53 12.44 12.43 8.63
C LEU A 53 13.11 12.81 7.30
N LEU A 54 12.38 12.69 6.19
CA LEU A 54 12.83 13.07 4.87
C LEU A 54 13.02 14.58 4.74
N SER A 55 12.13 15.39 5.31
CA SER A 55 12.24 16.86 5.29
C SER A 55 13.44 17.37 6.07
N LYS A 56 13.86 16.66 7.12
CA LYS A 56 15.08 16.95 7.89
C LYS A 56 16.36 16.51 7.15
N SER A 57 16.26 15.63 6.16
CA SER A 57 17.40 15.13 5.40
C SER A 57 17.68 16.01 4.18
N LYS A 58 18.92 16.51 4.05
CA LYS A 58 19.33 17.34 2.90
C LYS A 58 19.20 16.61 1.55
N THR A 59 19.36 15.28 1.54
CA THR A 59 19.28 14.47 0.32
C THR A 59 17.87 13.95 0.04
N GLN A 60 16.90 14.24 0.91
CA GLN A 60 15.55 13.65 0.89
C GLN A 60 15.58 12.12 0.82
N THR A 61 16.60 11.51 1.44
CA THR A 61 16.75 10.06 1.54
C THR A 61 17.15 9.71 2.96
N ILE A 62 16.50 8.70 3.52
CA ILE A 62 16.76 8.18 4.86
C ILE A 62 16.94 6.66 4.79
N VAL A 63 17.71 6.15 5.74
CA VAL A 63 17.90 4.71 5.91
C VAL A 63 17.22 4.29 7.19
N VAL A 64 16.37 3.27 7.11
CA VAL A 64 15.58 2.74 8.23
C VAL A 64 16.09 1.34 8.50
N GLN A 65 16.71 1.16 9.67
CA GLN A 65 17.21 -0.13 10.12
C GLN A 65 16.49 -0.54 11.40
N ARG A 66 15.89 -1.73 11.36
CA ARG A 66 15.09 -2.32 12.44
C ARG A 66 15.67 -3.68 12.78
N PHE A 67 15.68 -4.02 14.06
CA PHE A 67 16.09 -5.36 14.49
C PHE A 67 15.14 -6.41 13.91
N GLY A 68 15.68 -7.45 13.27
CA GLY A 68 14.89 -8.53 12.64
C GLY A 68 14.25 -8.21 11.28
N ALA A 69 14.50 -7.04 10.69
CA ALA A 69 13.96 -6.68 9.38
C ALA A 69 15.08 -6.23 8.42
N PRO A 70 14.90 -6.41 7.09
CA PRO A 70 15.88 -5.96 6.12
C PRO A 70 16.04 -4.44 6.17
N ARG A 71 17.26 -4.00 5.86
CA ARG A 71 17.59 -2.58 5.73
C ARG A 71 16.70 -1.96 4.66
N THR A 72 15.92 -0.95 5.03
CA THR A 72 14.98 -0.27 4.13
C THR A 72 15.50 1.13 3.83
N VAL A 73 15.51 1.52 2.56
CA VAL A 73 15.85 2.89 2.12
C VAL A 73 14.56 3.57 1.70
N VAL A 74 14.31 4.75 2.27
CA VAL A 74 13.14 5.57 1.92
C VAL A 74 13.65 6.85 1.28
N THR A 75 13.14 7.18 0.10
CA THR A 75 13.58 8.34 -0.69
C THR A 75 12.39 9.12 -1.21
N ALA A 76 12.47 10.45 -1.09
CA ALA A 76 11.61 11.42 -1.76
C ALA A 76 12.38 12.27 -2.78
N ASN A 77 13.65 11.94 -3.02
CA ASN A 77 14.46 12.60 -4.06
C ASN A 77 13.94 12.20 -5.46
N PRO A 78 13.57 13.17 -6.32
CA PRO A 78 12.96 12.89 -7.62
C PRO A 78 13.87 12.06 -8.55
N ASN A 79 15.18 12.28 -8.51
CA ASN A 79 16.13 11.54 -9.35
C ASN A 79 16.17 10.05 -8.97
N ASN A 80 16.15 9.77 -7.66
CA ASN A 80 16.11 8.39 -7.17
C ASN A 80 14.77 7.71 -7.52
N VAL A 81 13.68 8.47 -7.42
CA VAL A 81 12.33 7.97 -7.75
C VAL A 81 12.22 7.65 -9.23
N GLU A 82 12.71 8.53 -10.11
CA GLU A 82 12.76 8.26 -11.56
C GLU A 82 13.64 7.04 -11.86
N TYR A 83 14.81 6.94 -11.24
CA TYR A 83 15.70 5.80 -11.44
C TYR A 83 15.03 4.48 -11.06
N ILE A 84 14.35 4.42 -9.91
CA ILE A 84 13.69 3.21 -9.41
C ILE A 84 12.45 2.86 -10.26
N LEU A 85 11.63 3.86 -10.62
CA LEU A 85 10.32 3.60 -11.25
C LEU A 85 10.35 3.58 -12.78
N LYS A 86 11.39 4.12 -13.41
CA LYS A 86 11.47 4.28 -14.86
C LYS A 86 12.76 3.71 -15.45
N THR A 87 13.92 4.09 -14.93
CA THR A 87 15.20 3.73 -15.55
C THR A 87 15.62 2.28 -15.28
N ASN A 88 15.44 1.80 -14.05
CA ASN A 88 15.93 0.48 -13.62
C ASN A 88 14.87 -0.30 -12.83
N PHE A 89 13.64 -0.27 -13.33
CA PHE A 89 12.48 -0.86 -12.65
C PHE A 89 12.64 -2.37 -12.40
N GLU A 90 13.22 -3.10 -13.34
CA GLU A 90 13.40 -4.57 -13.25
C GLU A 90 14.28 -4.99 -12.06
N ASN A 91 15.21 -4.14 -11.64
CA ASN A 91 16.10 -4.41 -10.51
C ASN A 91 15.49 -4.04 -9.14
N PHE A 92 14.28 -3.47 -9.12
CA PHE A 92 13.54 -3.14 -7.90
C PHE A 92 12.19 -3.86 -7.86
N PRO A 93 12.16 -5.21 -7.82
CA PRO A 93 10.91 -5.96 -7.67
C PRO A 93 10.26 -5.62 -6.32
N LYS A 94 8.93 -5.67 -6.26
CA LYS A 94 8.18 -5.38 -5.01
C LYS A 94 8.54 -6.37 -3.90
N GLY A 95 8.89 -7.60 -4.30
CA GLY A 95 9.44 -8.64 -3.44
C GLY A 95 8.40 -9.44 -2.66
N LYS A 96 8.87 -10.53 -2.04
CA LYS A 96 8.03 -11.50 -1.30
C LYS A 96 7.10 -10.90 -0.25
N PRO A 97 7.49 -9.90 0.57
CA PRO A 97 6.58 -9.35 1.57
C PRO A 97 5.29 -8.78 1.01
N PHE A 98 5.31 -8.24 -0.22
CA PHE A 98 4.09 -7.79 -0.90
C PHE A 98 3.25 -8.97 -1.38
N THR A 99 3.90 -10.00 -1.92
CA THR A 99 3.25 -11.24 -2.35
C THR A 99 2.63 -12.02 -1.23
N ASP A 100 3.30 -12.13 -0.09
CA ASP A 100 2.81 -12.90 1.06
C ASP A 100 1.64 -12.17 1.73
N LEU A 101 1.67 -10.84 1.78
CA LEU A 101 0.61 -10.04 2.42
C LEU A 101 -0.65 -9.93 1.55
N LEU A 102 -0.47 -9.71 0.24
CA LEU A 102 -1.58 -9.43 -0.68
C LEU A 102 -1.93 -10.62 -1.57
N GLY A 103 -1.13 -11.68 -1.59
CA GLY A 103 -1.33 -12.84 -2.45
C GLY A 103 -2.62 -13.58 -2.13
N ASP A 104 -2.97 -13.74 -0.85
CA ASP A 104 -4.21 -14.43 -0.46
C ASP A 104 -5.46 -13.59 -0.79
N PHE A 105 -5.33 -12.26 -0.80
CA PHE A 105 -6.46 -11.35 -1.05
C PHE A 105 -6.64 -10.98 -2.53
N LEU A 106 -5.53 -10.69 -3.23
CA LEU A 106 -5.50 -10.20 -4.61
C LEU A 106 -4.97 -11.24 -5.61
N GLY A 107 -4.56 -12.42 -5.13
CA GLY A 107 -4.00 -13.47 -5.97
C GLY A 107 -2.74 -13.03 -6.71
N VAL A 108 -2.66 -13.46 -7.98
CA VAL A 108 -1.60 -13.09 -8.93
C VAL A 108 -2.00 -11.85 -9.74
N GLY A 109 -2.65 -10.88 -9.08
CA GLY A 109 -3.13 -9.64 -9.68
C GLY A 109 -2.03 -8.60 -9.92
N ILE A 110 -2.43 -7.45 -10.46
CA ILE A 110 -1.54 -6.34 -10.89
C ILE A 110 -0.64 -5.81 -9.76
N PHE A 111 -1.02 -6.01 -8.51
CA PHE A 111 -0.26 -5.58 -7.35
C PHE A 111 0.86 -6.56 -7.01
N ASN A 112 0.71 -7.84 -7.35
CA ASN A 112 1.58 -8.91 -6.93
C ASN A 112 2.58 -9.38 -8.01
N VAL A 113 2.24 -9.18 -9.29
CA VAL A 113 3.17 -9.45 -10.39
C VAL A 113 4.22 -8.35 -10.55
N ASP A 114 5.42 -8.73 -11.00
CA ASP A 114 6.54 -7.83 -11.31
C ASP A 114 6.94 -7.95 -12.80
N GLY A 115 7.77 -7.02 -13.29
CA GLY A 115 8.36 -7.04 -14.64
C GLY A 115 7.36 -6.91 -15.80
N GLU A 116 7.59 -7.67 -16.89
CA GLU A 116 6.74 -7.61 -18.09
C GLU A 116 5.28 -7.97 -17.82
N LYS A 117 5.04 -8.96 -16.95
CA LYS A 117 3.68 -9.39 -16.58
C LYS A 117 2.90 -8.23 -15.96
N TRP A 118 3.55 -7.47 -15.10
CA TRP A 118 2.97 -6.26 -14.52
C TRP A 118 2.70 -5.18 -15.57
N SER A 119 3.62 -4.98 -16.50
CA SER A 119 3.46 -3.99 -17.59
C SER A 119 2.24 -4.33 -18.46
N LEU A 120 2.12 -5.59 -18.87
CA LEU A 120 1.00 -6.08 -19.66
C LEU A 120 -0.34 -5.92 -18.91
N GLN A 121 -0.40 -6.37 -17.66
CA GLN A 121 -1.63 -6.24 -16.86
C GLN A 121 -2.00 -4.77 -16.59
N ARG A 122 -1.01 -3.91 -16.33
CA ARG A 122 -1.23 -2.47 -16.16
C ARG A 122 -1.73 -1.82 -17.44
N LYS A 123 -1.22 -2.22 -18.61
CA LYS A 123 -1.68 -1.70 -19.90
C LYS A 123 -3.15 -2.04 -20.17
N LEU A 124 -3.55 -3.27 -19.89
CA LEU A 124 -4.95 -3.70 -19.97
C LEU A 124 -5.82 -2.93 -18.97
N ALA A 125 -5.42 -2.91 -17.69
CA ALA A 125 -6.16 -2.21 -16.64
C ALA A 125 -6.29 -0.70 -16.90
N SER A 126 -5.26 -0.05 -17.47
CA SER A 126 -5.30 1.38 -17.79
C SER A 126 -6.27 1.71 -18.92
N HIS A 127 -6.46 0.78 -19.87
CA HIS A 127 -7.46 0.93 -20.92
C HIS A 127 -8.88 0.82 -20.35
N ASP A 128 -9.10 -0.18 -19.49
CA ASP A 128 -10.41 -0.42 -18.87
C ASP A 128 -10.76 0.64 -17.81
N CYS A 129 -9.76 1.20 -17.12
CA CYS A 129 -9.90 2.30 -16.16
C CYS A 129 -9.71 3.69 -16.79
N SER A 130 -9.87 3.82 -18.11
CA SER A 130 -9.87 5.13 -18.77
C SER A 130 -10.99 6.01 -18.22
N ALA A 131 -10.78 7.32 -18.19
CA ALA A 131 -11.79 8.29 -17.71
C ALA A 131 -13.13 8.15 -18.47
N LYS A 132 -13.06 7.79 -19.76
CA LYS A 132 -14.26 7.51 -20.57
C LYS A 132 -14.98 6.26 -20.07
N SER A 133 -14.27 5.13 -19.95
CA SER A 133 -14.82 3.85 -19.48
C SER A 133 -15.41 3.95 -18.08
N LEU A 134 -14.72 4.65 -17.16
CA LEU A 134 -15.22 4.89 -15.80
C LEU A 134 -16.48 5.76 -15.81
N ARG A 135 -16.53 6.81 -16.63
CA ARG A 135 -17.72 7.64 -16.76
C ARG A 135 -18.90 6.84 -17.29
N GLU A 136 -18.70 6.07 -18.36
CA GLU A 136 -19.75 5.21 -18.94
C GLU A 136 -20.24 4.18 -17.93
N PHE A 137 -19.34 3.54 -17.18
CA PHE A 137 -19.69 2.60 -16.13
C PHE A 137 -20.49 3.24 -14.99
N VAL A 138 -20.07 4.42 -14.51
CA VAL A 138 -20.79 5.15 -13.46
C VAL A 138 -22.16 5.59 -13.94
N VAL A 139 -22.28 6.12 -15.17
CA VAL A 139 -23.57 6.50 -15.75
C VAL A 139 -24.49 5.29 -15.84
N LYS A 140 -23.99 4.16 -16.32
CA LYS A 140 -24.77 2.92 -16.41
C LYS A 140 -25.28 2.46 -15.05
N ILE A 141 -24.43 2.43 -14.01
CA ILE A 141 -24.87 2.06 -12.65
C ILE A 141 -25.95 3.02 -12.15
N LEU A 142 -25.81 4.32 -12.43
CA LEU A 142 -26.80 5.30 -12.02
C LEU A 142 -28.13 5.11 -12.76
N GLU A 143 -28.09 4.81 -14.06
CA GLU A 143 -29.28 4.51 -14.86
C GLU A 143 -29.98 3.24 -14.35
N ASP A 144 -29.22 2.17 -14.11
CA ASP A 144 -29.73 0.89 -13.59
C ASP A 144 -30.39 1.09 -12.19
N GLU A 145 -29.73 1.82 -11.29
CA GLU A 145 -30.25 2.09 -9.94
C GLU A 145 -31.51 2.97 -9.98
N VAL A 146 -31.53 3.97 -10.87
CA VAL A 146 -32.70 4.80 -11.10
C VAL A 146 -33.84 3.92 -11.63
N GLU A 147 -33.63 3.15 -12.69
CA GLU A 147 -34.66 2.29 -13.29
C GLU A 147 -35.22 1.28 -12.27
N ILE A 148 -34.38 0.61 -11.49
CA ILE A 148 -34.80 -0.31 -10.41
C ILE A 148 -35.68 0.42 -9.39
N LYS A 149 -35.27 1.63 -8.96
CA LYS A 149 -36.01 2.42 -7.97
C LYS A 149 -37.33 2.98 -8.51
N TRP A 150 -37.36 3.35 -9.79
CA TRP A 150 -38.58 3.80 -10.47
C TRP A 150 -39.55 2.66 -10.74
N ILE A 151 -39.07 1.48 -11.14
CA ILE A 151 -39.88 0.27 -11.29
C ILE A 151 -40.43 -0.17 -9.93
N GLY A 152 -39.61 -0.17 -8.87
CA GLY A 152 -40.06 -0.48 -7.51
C GLY A 152 -41.16 0.46 -7.03
N LYS A 153 -41.02 1.77 -7.29
CA LYS A 153 -42.08 2.75 -7.00
C LYS A 153 -43.32 2.54 -7.86
N LYS A 154 -43.18 2.27 -9.16
CA LYS A 154 -44.30 2.05 -10.07
C LYS A 154 -45.08 0.78 -9.72
N CYS A 155 -44.40 -0.30 -9.34
CA CYS A 155 -45.01 -1.54 -8.89
C CYS A 155 -45.82 -1.32 -7.60
N PHE A 156 -45.23 -0.61 -6.61
CA PHE A 156 -45.92 -0.24 -5.38
C PHE A 156 -47.16 0.64 -5.64
N MET A 157 -47.08 1.57 -6.60
CA MET A 157 -48.22 2.43 -6.97
C MET A 157 -49.32 1.69 -7.75
N LEU A 158 -48.96 0.66 -8.52
CA LEU A 158 -49.94 -0.19 -9.23
C LEU A 158 -50.63 -1.19 -8.30
N GLU A 159 -49.93 -1.64 -7.25
CA GLU A 159 -50.49 -2.51 -6.21
C GLU A 159 -51.36 -1.73 -5.19
N ALA A 160 -51.15 -0.41 -5.08
CA ALA A 160 -51.97 0.50 -4.28
C ALA A 160 -53.22 1.04 -5.00
N LEU A 161 -53.51 0.60 -6.24
CA LEU A 161 -54.72 1.01 -6.96
C LEU A 161 -55.91 0.19 -6.42
N PRO A 162 -56.90 0.82 -5.75
CA PRO A 162 -57.96 0.08 -5.08
C PRO A 162 -58.83 -0.64 -6.12
N THR A 163 -58.87 -1.96 -6.04
CA THR A 163 -59.90 -2.81 -6.64
C THR A 163 -61.24 -2.56 -5.92
N GLN A 164 -61.90 -1.44 -6.22
CA GLN A 164 -63.27 -1.18 -5.80
C GLN A 164 -64.14 -0.87 -7.01
N LEU A 165 -64.78 -1.91 -7.52
CA LEU A 165 -66.09 -1.80 -8.16
C LEU A 165 -67.05 -2.65 -7.32
N PRO A 166 -67.89 -2.06 -6.44
CA PRO A 166 -68.87 -2.81 -5.70
C PRO A 166 -70.00 -3.25 -6.63
N SER A 167 -70.20 -4.57 -6.72
CA SER A 167 -71.39 -5.17 -7.32
C SER A 167 -72.59 -4.92 -6.40
N THR A 168 -73.27 -3.79 -6.59
CA THR A 168 -74.52 -3.51 -5.86
C THR A 168 -75.50 -2.66 -6.68
N TYR A 169 -75.70 -2.99 -7.95
CA TYR A 169 -76.86 -2.54 -8.73
C TYR A 169 -77.23 -3.57 -9.80
N LEU A 170 -77.80 -4.70 -9.39
CA LEU A 170 -78.69 -5.50 -10.24
C LEU A 170 -79.87 -5.92 -9.35
N LEU A 171 -80.96 -5.16 -9.50
CA LEU A 171 -82.33 -5.60 -9.24
C LEU A 171 -82.67 -6.76 -10.18
#